data_AF-E7N5G6-F1
#
_entry.id   AF-E7N5G6-F1
#
_cell.length_a   1.000
_cell.length_b   1.000
_cell.length_c   1.000
_cell.angle_alpha   90.00
_cell.angle_beta   90.00
_cell.angle_gamma   90.00
#
_symmetry.space_group_name_H-M   'P 1'
#
loop_
_entity.id
_entity.type
_entity.pdbx_description
1 polymer ?
#
loop_
_entity_poly.entity_id
_entity_poly.type
_entity_poly.pdbx_seq_one_letter_code
_entity_poly.pdbx_strand_id
1 'polypeptide(L)'
;MKVAADQNYPLAWLVGVKPTKSTLFYYPRFPAYIVDIDIRNAEFIIAIDETTPPTSDHRNSGQIEKKYVSRWTKARIHQHDFREHVLSAYQISCAVCDLPHAQLLEASHIIADSREAGVPEVSNGLALCRLHHTAYDRHLLGIDANRRIHVATRAKRIETAHLQTGLLTFDGRSLTHVPASKQMHPDGDRLAEHFKDFLRAEEQTVG
;
A
#
# COMPACT_ATOMS: atom_id res chain seq x y z
N MET A 1 1.76 -0.30 -32.17
CA MET A 1 3.01 -0.61 -31.46
C MET A 1 4.23 -0.08 -32.19
N LYS A 2 4.52 -0.50 -33.43
CA LYS A 2 5.70 0.00 -34.20
C LYS A 2 5.84 1.53 -34.25
N VAL A 3 4.78 2.24 -34.66
CA VAL A 3 4.80 3.72 -34.67
C VAL A 3 5.05 4.31 -33.27
N ALA A 4 4.48 3.73 -32.22
CA ALA A 4 4.69 4.20 -30.86
C ALA A 4 6.11 3.94 -30.35
N ALA A 5 6.76 2.85 -30.78
CA ALA A 5 8.18 2.59 -30.50
C ALA A 5 9.08 3.55 -31.28
N ASP A 6 8.86 3.68 -32.60
CA ASP A 6 9.67 4.53 -33.49
C ASP A 6 9.62 6.01 -33.07
N GLN A 7 8.47 6.48 -32.56
CA GLN A 7 8.24 7.86 -32.12
C GLN A 7 8.37 8.05 -30.60
N ASN A 8 8.69 6.99 -29.86
CA ASN A 8 8.78 6.98 -28.40
C ASN A 8 7.55 7.59 -27.70
N TYR A 9 6.35 7.24 -28.16
CA TYR A 9 5.11 7.75 -27.57
C TYR A 9 4.83 7.12 -26.20
N PRO A 10 4.45 7.92 -25.18
CA PRO A 10 4.05 7.39 -23.89
C PRO A 10 2.73 6.64 -24.03
N LEU A 11 2.70 5.43 -23.48
CA LEU A 11 1.53 4.57 -23.42
C LEU A 11 1.01 4.50 -21.98
N ALA A 12 -0.30 4.27 -21.85
CA ALA A 12 -0.91 3.83 -20.60
C ALA A 12 -1.12 2.32 -20.67
N TRP A 13 -0.41 1.56 -19.83
CA TRP A 13 -0.65 0.13 -19.67
C TRP A 13 -1.72 -0.07 -18.60
N LEU A 14 -2.92 -0.49 -19.01
CA LEU A 14 -3.98 -0.87 -18.08
C LEU A 14 -3.75 -2.28 -17.53
N VAL A 15 -3.52 -2.40 -16.22
CA VAL A 15 -3.40 -3.68 -15.54
C VAL A 15 -4.74 -4.03 -14.91
N GLY A 16 -5.27 -5.19 -15.28
CA GLY A 16 -6.53 -5.71 -14.73
C GLY A 16 -6.29 -6.44 -13.41
N VAL A 17 -7.07 -6.10 -12.39
CA VAL A 17 -7.12 -6.82 -11.11
C VAL A 17 -8.52 -7.34 -10.91
N LYS A 18 -8.63 -8.62 -10.55
CA LYS A 18 -9.91 -9.29 -10.32
C LYS A 18 -10.01 -9.73 -8.85
N PRO A 19 -10.32 -8.82 -7.93
CA PRO A 19 -10.33 -9.11 -6.50
C PRO A 19 -11.50 -10.01 -6.10
N THR A 20 -12.56 -10.04 -6.90
CA THR A 20 -13.69 -10.96 -6.71
C THR A 20 -14.08 -11.61 -8.03
N LYS A 21 -14.86 -12.69 -8.00
CA LYS A 21 -15.33 -13.39 -9.22
C LYS A 21 -16.11 -12.48 -10.18
N SER A 22 -16.75 -11.43 -9.66
CA SER A 22 -17.67 -10.55 -10.39
C SER A 22 -17.13 -9.16 -10.70
N THR A 23 -16.04 -8.71 -10.07
CA THR A 23 -15.55 -7.33 -10.20
C THR A 23 -14.17 -7.30 -10.83
N LEU A 24 -13.99 -6.47 -11.86
CA LEU A 24 -12.72 -6.25 -12.56
C LEU A 24 -12.37 -4.77 -12.49
N PHE A 25 -11.26 -4.45 -11.84
CA PHE A 25 -10.69 -3.10 -11.80
C PHE A 25 -9.54 -3.01 -12.79
N TYR A 26 -9.39 -1.85 -13.41
CA TYR A 26 -8.21 -1.52 -14.21
C TYR A 26 -7.52 -0.32 -13.58
N TYR A 27 -6.21 -0.42 -13.39
CA TYR A 27 -5.40 0.74 -13.03
C TYR A 27 -4.37 1.03 -14.14
N PRO A 28 -4.10 2.30 -14.46
CA PRO A 28 -3.13 2.67 -15.47
C PRO A 28 -1.70 2.71 -14.88
N ARG A 29 -0.76 2.02 -15.52
CA ARG A 29 0.68 2.26 -15.37
C ARG A 29 1.15 3.16 -16.51
N PHE A 30 1.60 4.36 -16.16
CA PHE A 30 2.09 5.36 -17.11
C PHE A 30 3.16 6.25 -16.45
N PRO A 31 4.15 6.75 -17.20
CA PRO A 31 4.37 6.49 -18.63
C PRO A 31 4.99 5.10 -18.87
N ALA A 32 4.53 4.41 -19.91
CA ALA A 32 5.09 3.16 -20.40
C ALA A 32 5.56 3.32 -21.85
N TYR A 33 6.66 2.67 -22.22
CA TYR A 33 7.26 2.79 -23.55
C TYR A 33 7.56 1.43 -24.13
N ILE A 34 7.46 1.30 -25.46
CA ILE A 34 7.91 0.09 -26.14
C ILE A 34 9.42 0.23 -26.36
N VAL A 35 10.20 -0.68 -25.80
CA VAL A 35 11.67 -0.65 -25.86
C VAL A 35 12.24 -1.65 -26.86
N ASP A 36 11.46 -2.66 -27.25
CA ASP A 36 11.85 -3.62 -28.27
C ASP A 36 10.61 -4.20 -28.98
N ILE A 37 10.77 -4.59 -30.25
CA ILE A 37 9.73 -5.22 -31.06
C ILE A 37 10.34 -6.36 -31.86
N ASP A 38 9.92 -7.59 -31.55
CA ASP A 38 10.18 -8.74 -32.40
C ASP A 38 9.06 -8.86 -33.46
N ILE A 39 9.35 -8.33 -34.64
CA ILE A 39 8.43 -8.34 -35.78
C ILE A 39 8.15 -9.78 -36.27
N ARG A 40 9.11 -10.71 -36.10
CA ARG A 40 8.97 -12.09 -36.60
C ARG A 40 7.98 -12.87 -35.74
N ASN A 41 8.00 -12.65 -34.43
CA ASN A 41 7.11 -13.31 -33.48
C ASN A 41 5.88 -12.47 -33.11
N ALA A 42 5.78 -11.25 -33.64
CA ALA A 42 4.74 -10.26 -33.30
C ALA A 42 4.70 -9.92 -31.80
N GLU A 43 5.86 -9.89 -31.17
CA GLU A 43 6.05 -9.58 -29.75
C GLU A 43 6.69 -8.22 -29.56
N PHE A 44 6.57 -7.66 -28.37
CA PHE A 44 7.20 -6.39 -28.00
C PHE A 44 7.43 -6.32 -26.49
N ILE A 45 8.48 -5.60 -26.10
CA ILE A 45 8.85 -5.37 -24.71
C ILE A 45 8.40 -3.98 -24.32
N ILE A 46 7.69 -3.86 -23.20
CA ILE A 46 7.31 -2.59 -22.60
C ILE A 46 8.17 -2.33 -21.36
N ALA A 47 8.81 -1.15 -21.29
CA ALA A 47 9.39 -0.62 -20.08
C ALA A 47 8.41 0.34 -19.39
N ILE A 48 8.35 0.24 -18.06
CA ILE A 48 7.56 1.11 -17.20
C ILE A 48 8.57 1.79 -16.28
N ASP A 49 8.61 3.12 -16.31
CA ASP A 49 9.50 4.01 -15.55
C ASP A 49 10.97 4.09 -16.03
N GLU A 50 11.52 5.31 -16.00
CA GLU A 50 12.74 5.76 -16.70
C GLU A 50 14.03 5.12 -16.17
N THR A 51 14.76 4.38 -17.02
CA THR A 51 16.18 4.05 -16.81
C THR A 51 17.05 4.26 -18.06
N THR A 52 16.67 5.13 -18.99
CA THR A 52 17.54 5.52 -20.10
C THR A 52 18.16 6.89 -19.79
N PRO A 53 19.39 6.96 -19.23
CA PRO A 53 20.05 8.24 -19.11
C PRO A 53 20.31 8.80 -20.53
N PRO A 54 19.99 10.08 -20.80
CA PRO A 54 20.52 10.74 -21.99
C PRO A 54 22.05 10.70 -21.90
N THR A 55 22.66 10.37 -23.03
CA THR A 55 24.10 10.28 -23.24
C THR A 55 24.86 11.44 -22.60
N SER A 56 25.91 11.07 -21.87
CA SER A 56 26.87 11.91 -21.16
C SER A 56 27.33 13.16 -21.90
N ASP A 57 27.26 14.31 -21.24
CA ASP A 57 28.29 15.34 -21.38
C ASP A 57 28.65 15.87 -19.99
N HIS A 58 29.72 15.32 -19.42
CA HIS A 58 30.19 15.64 -18.09
C HIS A 58 30.97 16.97 -18.10
N ARG A 59 30.30 18.07 -17.74
CA ARG A 59 30.97 19.27 -17.23
C ARG A 59 30.28 19.80 -15.98
N ASN A 60 30.81 19.34 -14.86
CA ASN A 60 31.07 20.08 -13.61
C ASN A 60 30.04 21.14 -13.17
N SER A 61 29.22 20.83 -12.17
CA SER A 61 28.83 21.80 -11.15
C SER A 61 28.44 21.05 -9.87
N GLY A 62 28.91 21.54 -8.72
CA GLY A 62 28.72 20.97 -7.38
C GLY A 62 27.28 21.11 -6.85
N GLN A 63 26.32 20.58 -7.59
CA GLN A 63 24.91 20.50 -7.22
C GLN A 63 24.68 19.11 -6.58
N ILE A 64 23.89 19.04 -5.50
CA ILE A 64 23.40 17.76 -4.98
C ILE A 64 22.52 17.15 -6.08
N GLU A 65 23.14 16.33 -6.94
CA GLU A 65 22.46 15.59 -7.99
C GLU A 65 21.43 14.68 -7.32
N LYS A 66 20.14 14.84 -7.67
CA LYS A 66 19.11 13.85 -7.36
C LYS A 66 19.41 12.59 -8.16
N LYS A 67 20.25 11.71 -7.60
CA LYS A 67 20.44 10.36 -8.13
C LYS A 67 19.28 9.49 -7.69
N TYR A 68 18.31 9.30 -8.57
CA TYR A 68 17.28 8.27 -8.41
C TYR A 68 17.92 6.91 -8.65
N VAL A 69 18.25 6.19 -7.58
CA VAL A 69 18.68 4.79 -7.66
C VAL A 69 17.43 3.91 -7.57
N SER A 70 16.83 3.57 -8.72
CA SER A 70 15.74 2.60 -8.80
C SER A 70 16.31 1.17 -8.75
N ARG A 71 16.60 0.68 -7.54
CA ARG A 71 17.02 -0.72 -7.33
C ARG A 71 15.79 -1.64 -7.41
N TRP A 72 15.44 -2.13 -8.60
CA TRP A 72 14.37 -3.11 -8.79
C TRP A 72 14.72 -4.46 -8.15
N THR A 73 14.54 -4.57 -6.83
CA THR A 73 14.53 -5.85 -6.12
C THR A 73 13.19 -6.53 -6.38
N LYS A 74 13.18 -7.84 -6.70
CA LYS A 74 11.98 -8.69 -6.93
C LYS A 74 10.85 -8.54 -5.88
N ALA A 75 11.12 -7.90 -4.75
CA ALA A 75 10.17 -7.53 -3.70
C ALA A 75 9.04 -6.55 -4.14
N ARG A 76 9.22 -5.69 -5.15
CA ARG A 76 8.27 -4.60 -5.45
C ARG A 76 7.06 -4.94 -6.33
N ILE A 77 7.13 -5.98 -7.17
CA ILE A 77 6.01 -6.36 -8.04
C ILE A 77 4.85 -6.93 -7.20
N HIS A 78 5.16 -7.83 -6.25
CA HIS A 78 4.17 -8.42 -5.36
C HIS A 78 3.52 -7.40 -4.41
N GLN A 79 4.27 -6.41 -3.93
CA GLN A 79 3.74 -5.36 -3.06
C GLN A 79 2.77 -4.41 -3.80
N HIS A 80 3.05 -4.10 -5.07
CA HIS A 80 2.11 -3.33 -5.90
C HIS A 80 0.81 -4.13 -6.12
N ASP A 81 0.91 -5.40 -6.47
CA ASP A 81 -0.29 -6.22 -6.69
C ASP A 81 -1.08 -6.42 -5.38
N PHE A 82 -0.41 -6.68 -4.26
CA PHE A 82 -1.04 -6.75 -2.93
C PHE A 82 -1.83 -5.48 -2.61
N ARG A 83 -1.21 -4.31 -2.79
CA ARG A 83 -1.86 -3.03 -2.53
C ARG A 83 -3.17 -2.90 -3.30
N GLU A 84 -3.14 -3.16 -4.60
CA GLU A 84 -4.31 -3.00 -5.45
C GLU A 84 -5.43 -3.98 -5.08
N HIS A 85 -5.09 -5.23 -4.74
CA HIS A 85 -6.08 -6.20 -4.24
C HIS A 85 -6.73 -5.76 -2.93
N VAL A 86 -5.93 -5.28 -1.98
CA VAL A 86 -6.43 -4.81 -0.67
C VAL A 86 -7.33 -3.58 -0.85
N LEU A 87 -6.84 -2.53 -1.51
CA LEU A 87 -7.61 -1.29 -1.70
C LEU A 87 -8.93 -1.56 -2.42
N SER A 88 -8.89 -2.43 -3.42
CA SER A 88 -10.08 -2.80 -4.16
C SER A 88 -11.09 -3.59 -3.33
N ALA A 89 -10.64 -4.55 -2.52
CA ALA A 89 -11.51 -5.31 -1.63
C ALA A 89 -12.20 -4.43 -0.58
N TYR A 90 -11.51 -3.36 -0.16
CA TYR A 90 -12.01 -2.30 0.72
C TYR A 90 -12.75 -1.18 -0.02
N GLN A 91 -13.12 -1.38 -1.29
CA GLN A 91 -13.85 -0.40 -2.09
C GLN A 91 -13.22 1.01 -2.10
N ILE A 92 -11.88 1.07 -2.01
CA ILE A 92 -11.11 2.32 -2.00
C ILE A 92 -11.42 3.17 -0.74
N SER A 93 -11.81 2.53 0.36
CA SER A 93 -12.08 3.20 1.64
C SER A 93 -11.13 2.77 2.76
N CYS A 94 -10.82 3.71 3.65
CA CYS A 94 -10.06 3.39 4.86
C CYS A 94 -10.87 2.53 5.83
N ALA A 95 -10.28 1.42 6.31
CA ALA A 95 -10.88 0.52 7.28
C ALA A 95 -11.32 1.20 8.59
N VAL A 96 -10.63 2.28 8.99
CA VAL A 96 -10.87 3.00 10.25
C VAL A 96 -11.86 4.15 10.07
N CYS A 97 -11.59 5.08 9.15
CA CYS A 97 -12.38 6.31 9.01
C CYS A 97 -13.26 6.40 7.76
N ASP A 98 -13.31 5.34 6.96
CA ASP A 98 -14.11 5.25 5.73
C ASP A 98 -13.78 6.31 4.66
N LEU A 99 -12.61 6.96 4.74
CA LEU A 99 -12.16 7.94 3.74
C LEU A 99 -12.01 7.28 2.35
N PRO A 100 -12.81 7.68 1.33
CA PRO A 100 -12.87 7.00 0.05
C PRO A 100 -11.93 7.63 -1.01
N HIS A 101 -10.62 7.66 -0.74
CA HIS A 101 -9.66 8.36 -1.62
C HIS A 101 -8.36 7.58 -1.85
N ALA A 102 -8.28 6.85 -2.97
CA ALA A 102 -7.15 5.95 -3.30
C ALA A 102 -5.75 6.56 -3.08
N GLN A 103 -5.53 7.80 -3.52
CA GLN A 103 -4.21 8.47 -3.39
C GLN A 103 -3.80 8.76 -1.94
N LEU A 104 -4.74 8.68 -0.99
CA LEU A 104 -4.50 8.87 0.45
C LEU A 104 -4.44 7.55 1.21
N LEU A 105 -4.72 6.43 0.54
CA LEU A 105 -4.73 5.10 1.13
C LEU A 105 -3.40 4.37 0.91
N GLU A 106 -3.08 3.51 1.85
CA GLU A 106 -2.00 2.54 1.88
C GLU A 106 -2.56 1.16 2.20
N ALA A 107 -1.90 0.10 1.73
CA ALA A 107 -2.20 -1.27 2.12
C ALA A 107 -1.20 -1.70 3.20
N SER A 108 -1.67 -1.73 4.44
CA SER A 108 -0.87 -2.22 5.57
C SER A 108 -0.99 -3.74 5.66
N HIS A 109 0.13 -4.41 5.88
CA HIS A 109 0.12 -5.82 6.25
C HIS A 109 -0.22 -5.95 7.74
N ILE A 110 -1.10 -6.88 8.10
CA ILE A 110 -1.35 -7.24 9.50
C ILE A 110 -0.13 -7.99 10.04
N ILE A 111 0.28 -9.04 9.34
CA ILE A 111 1.57 -9.73 9.56
C ILE A 111 2.53 -9.28 8.47
N ALA A 112 3.64 -8.66 8.89
CA ALA A 112 4.66 -8.13 7.99
C ALA A 112 5.16 -9.18 6.99
N ASP A 113 5.36 -8.75 5.75
CA ASP A 113 5.86 -9.56 4.61
C ASP A 113 7.22 -10.23 4.87
N SER A 114 8.01 -9.67 5.78
CA SER A 114 9.27 -10.25 6.25
C SER A 114 9.11 -11.53 7.10
N ARG A 115 7.91 -11.82 7.63
CA ARG A 115 7.62 -13.04 8.40
C ARG A 115 7.06 -14.12 7.47
N GLU A 116 7.28 -15.39 7.80
CA GLU A 116 6.80 -16.54 7.02
C GLU A 116 5.27 -16.54 6.82
N ALA A 117 4.51 -16.10 7.82
CA ALA A 117 3.06 -15.95 7.75
C ALA A 117 2.57 -14.65 7.07
N GLY A 118 3.50 -13.79 6.61
CA GLY A 118 3.24 -12.50 5.97
C GLY A 118 2.81 -12.62 4.50
N VAL A 119 1.88 -13.52 4.21
CA VAL A 119 1.41 -13.80 2.84
C VAL A 119 0.69 -12.57 2.27
N PRO A 120 0.94 -12.17 1.01
CA PRO A 120 0.32 -11.00 0.39
C PRO A 120 -1.11 -11.29 -0.08
N GLU A 121 -2.01 -11.56 0.86
CA GLU A 121 -3.44 -11.81 0.61
C GLU A 121 -4.33 -10.78 1.32
N VAL A 122 -5.54 -10.57 0.80
CA VAL A 122 -6.44 -9.52 1.30
C VAL A 122 -6.79 -9.69 2.78
N SER A 123 -6.93 -10.92 3.26
CA SER A 123 -7.19 -11.22 4.68
C SER A 123 -5.99 -10.89 5.60
N ASN A 124 -4.79 -10.72 5.04
CA ASN A 124 -3.60 -10.18 5.73
C ASN A 124 -3.44 -8.66 5.53
N GLY A 125 -4.39 -8.00 4.87
CA GLY A 125 -4.28 -6.61 4.47
C GLY A 125 -5.33 -5.71 5.12
N LEU A 126 -4.95 -4.48 5.39
CA LEU A 126 -5.84 -3.40 5.79
C LEU A 126 -5.64 -2.21 4.84
N ALA A 127 -6.73 -1.72 4.22
CA ALA A 127 -6.69 -0.43 3.54
C ALA A 127 -6.77 0.70 4.57
N LEU A 128 -5.70 1.46 4.76
CA LEU A 128 -5.61 2.52 5.77
C LEU A 128 -5.23 3.85 5.12
N CYS A 129 -5.82 4.97 5.55
CA CYS A 129 -5.28 6.26 5.15
C CYS A 129 -3.90 6.49 5.80
N ARG A 130 -3.08 7.37 5.24
CA ARG A 130 -1.70 7.61 5.74
C ARG A 130 -1.59 7.82 7.24
N LEU A 131 -2.55 8.53 7.84
CA LEU A 131 -2.60 8.76 9.28
C LEU A 131 -2.79 7.44 10.05
N HIS A 132 -3.85 6.68 9.72
CA HIS A 132 -4.14 5.42 10.40
C HIS A 132 -3.11 4.34 10.10
N HIS A 133 -2.54 4.32 8.90
CA HIS A 133 -1.43 3.45 8.54
C HIS A 133 -0.23 3.69 9.46
N THR A 134 0.22 4.96 9.54
CA THR A 134 1.35 5.33 10.41
C THR A 134 1.04 5.06 11.87
N ALA A 135 -0.19 5.33 12.33
CA ALA A 135 -0.61 5.06 13.69
C ALA A 135 -0.61 3.55 14.01
N TYR A 136 -1.03 2.71 13.08
CA TYR A 136 -1.04 1.26 13.23
C TYR A 136 0.38 0.69 13.29
N ASP A 137 1.23 1.06 12.33
CA ASP A 137 2.63 0.61 12.25
C ASP A 137 3.46 1.04 13.48
N ARG A 138 3.13 2.20 14.08
CA ARG A 138 3.81 2.75 15.27
C ARG A 138 3.16 2.31 16.58
N HIS A 139 2.21 1.37 16.53
CA HIS A 139 1.45 0.89 17.68
C HIS A 139 0.76 2.01 18.48
N LEU A 140 0.41 3.12 17.83
CA LEU A 140 -0.44 4.17 18.40
C LEU A 140 -1.93 3.81 18.25
N LEU A 141 -2.24 2.95 17.28
CA LEU A 141 -3.53 2.35 17.04
C LEU A 141 -3.35 0.83 16.95
N GLY A 142 -4.11 0.06 17.72
CA GLY A 142 -4.20 -1.40 17.67
C GLY A 142 -5.57 -1.84 17.19
N ILE A 143 -5.64 -3.03 16.61
CA ILE A 143 -6.90 -3.67 16.22
C ILE A 143 -6.90 -5.08 16.77
N ASP A 144 -7.89 -5.44 17.59
CA ASP A 144 -7.97 -6.77 18.21
C ASP A 144 -8.58 -7.82 17.27
N ALA A 145 -8.61 -9.09 17.73
CA ALA A 145 -9.16 -10.22 16.98
C ALA A 145 -10.63 -10.04 16.55
N ASN A 146 -11.38 -9.21 17.28
CA ASN A 146 -12.78 -8.88 17.00
C ASN A 146 -12.91 -7.65 16.10
N ARG A 147 -11.81 -7.16 15.53
CA ARG A 147 -11.71 -5.94 14.72
C ARG A 147 -12.11 -4.68 15.47
N ARG A 148 -11.96 -4.65 16.80
CA ARG A 148 -12.15 -3.42 17.58
C ARG A 148 -10.85 -2.64 17.62
N ILE A 149 -10.99 -1.33 17.47
CA ILE A 149 -9.90 -0.36 17.45
C ILE A 149 -9.57 0.03 18.88
N HIS A 150 -8.29 0.11 19.20
CA HIS A 150 -7.76 0.55 20.48
C HIS A 150 -6.72 1.64 20.23
N VAL A 151 -6.82 2.75 20.93
CA VAL A 151 -5.86 3.84 20.85
C VAL A 151 -4.91 3.76 22.03
N ALA A 152 -3.61 3.84 21.75
CA ALA A 152 -2.54 3.83 22.74
C ALA A 152 -2.69 4.96 23.77
N THR A 153 -2.45 4.69 25.04
CA THR A 153 -2.54 5.66 26.15
C THR A 153 -1.70 6.90 25.88
N ARG A 154 -0.49 6.72 25.31
CA ARG A 154 0.39 7.84 24.91
C ARG A 154 -0.22 8.70 23.80
N ALA A 155 -0.93 8.11 22.85
CA ALA A 155 -1.64 8.84 21.81
C ALA A 155 -2.85 9.59 22.38
N LYS A 156 -3.63 8.95 23.27
CA LYS A 156 -4.76 9.58 23.97
C LYS A 156 -4.35 10.85 24.72
N ARG A 157 -3.21 10.80 25.43
CA ARG A 157 -2.65 11.94 26.18
C ARG A 157 -2.30 13.12 25.26
N ILE A 158 -1.65 12.86 24.14
CA ILE A 158 -1.25 13.91 23.19
C ILE A 158 -2.50 14.54 22.55
N GLU A 159 -3.46 13.72 22.12
CA GLU A 159 -4.67 14.19 21.46
C GLU A 159 -5.55 15.04 22.38
N THR A 160 -5.65 14.66 23.66
CA THR A 160 -6.41 15.43 24.66
C THR A 160 -5.75 16.78 25.00
N ALA A 161 -4.42 16.84 24.96
CA ALA A 161 -3.68 18.02 25.45
C ALA A 161 -3.39 19.07 24.38
N HIS A 162 -3.28 18.69 23.10
CA HIS A 162 -2.75 19.61 22.07
C HIS A 162 -3.61 19.72 20.81
N LEU A 163 -4.11 18.61 20.22
CA LEU A 163 -4.78 18.59 18.90
C LEU A 163 -5.65 17.35 18.73
N GLN A 164 -6.87 17.48 18.20
CA GLN A 164 -7.72 16.35 17.79
C GLN A 164 -7.15 15.69 16.53
N THR A 165 -6.25 14.71 16.70
CA THR A 165 -5.73 13.88 15.60
C THR A 165 -6.80 13.00 14.95
N GLY A 166 -7.97 12.86 15.57
CA GLY A 166 -9.09 12.08 15.07
C GLY A 166 -8.99 10.58 15.41
N LEU A 167 -7.96 10.15 16.16
CA LEU A 167 -7.77 8.75 16.54
C LEU A 167 -8.73 8.38 17.67
N LEU A 168 -8.85 9.23 18.70
CA LEU A 168 -9.73 9.03 19.85
C LEU A 168 -11.19 8.77 19.48
N THR A 169 -11.66 9.38 18.38
CA THR A 169 -13.04 9.18 17.86
C THR A 169 -13.35 7.72 17.57
N PHE A 170 -12.33 6.91 17.24
CA PHE A 170 -12.48 5.51 16.86
C PHE A 170 -12.15 4.53 17.99
N ASP A 171 -11.65 5.00 19.13
CA ASP A 171 -11.29 4.14 20.26
C ASP A 171 -12.51 3.33 20.75
N GLY A 172 -12.33 2.02 20.87
CA GLY A 172 -13.39 1.07 21.25
C GLY A 172 -14.45 0.83 20.17
N ARG A 173 -14.35 1.42 18.98
CA ARG A 173 -15.28 1.10 17.87
C ARG A 173 -14.76 -0.08 17.06
N SER A 174 -15.65 -0.79 16.39
CA SER A 174 -15.24 -1.74 15.36
C SER A 174 -14.71 -1.00 14.13
N LEU A 175 -13.89 -1.66 13.31
CA LEU A 175 -13.53 -1.17 11.99
C LEU A 175 -14.78 -0.71 11.23
N THR A 176 -14.75 0.53 10.74
CA THR A 176 -15.88 1.16 10.04
C THR A 176 -16.10 0.54 8.67
N HIS A 177 -15.03 0.19 7.98
CA HIS A 177 -15.07 -0.41 6.65
C HIS A 177 -14.36 -1.77 6.66
N VAL A 178 -15.00 -2.80 6.12
CA VAL A 178 -14.44 -4.14 5.91
C VAL A 178 -14.92 -4.69 4.55
N PRO A 179 -14.16 -5.59 3.90
CA PRO A 179 -14.55 -6.14 2.61
C PRO A 179 -15.90 -6.86 2.66
N ALA A 180 -16.70 -6.75 1.60
CA ALA A 180 -18.04 -7.38 1.57
C ALA A 180 -17.99 -8.92 1.64
N SER A 181 -16.91 -9.54 1.15
CA SER A 181 -16.71 -10.97 1.24
C SER A 181 -16.10 -11.35 2.58
N LYS A 182 -16.77 -12.25 3.32
CA LYS A 182 -16.28 -12.77 4.61
C LYS A 182 -14.89 -13.42 4.51
N GLN A 183 -14.57 -14.05 3.38
CA GLN A 183 -13.27 -14.69 3.15
C GLN A 183 -12.13 -13.67 3.03
N MET A 184 -12.46 -12.42 2.70
CA MET A 184 -11.51 -11.32 2.56
C MET A 184 -11.49 -10.41 3.80
N HIS A 185 -12.27 -10.71 4.84
CA HIS A 185 -12.17 -9.96 6.08
C HIS A 185 -10.76 -10.08 6.67
N PRO A 186 -10.29 -9.05 7.41
CA PRO A 186 -9.10 -9.16 8.24
C PRO A 186 -9.17 -10.40 9.10
N ASP A 187 -8.13 -11.22 8.98
CA ASP A 187 -8.03 -12.46 9.71
C ASP A 187 -7.88 -12.18 11.22
N GLY A 188 -8.73 -12.81 12.03
CA GLY A 188 -8.80 -12.57 13.47
C GLY A 188 -7.55 -13.03 14.21
N ASP A 189 -6.94 -14.13 13.76
CA ASP A 189 -5.76 -14.70 14.41
C ASP A 189 -4.51 -13.84 14.12
N ARG A 190 -4.38 -13.37 12.87
CA ARG A 190 -3.34 -12.40 12.49
C ARG A 190 -3.49 -11.07 13.23
N LEU A 191 -4.71 -10.56 13.35
CA LEU A 191 -4.98 -9.37 14.15
C LEU A 191 -4.60 -9.59 15.61
N ALA A 192 -4.98 -10.74 16.19
CA ALA A 192 -4.60 -11.09 17.56
C ALA A 192 -3.09 -11.15 17.76
N GLU A 193 -2.35 -11.70 16.79
CA GLU A 193 -0.89 -11.75 16.83
C GLU A 193 -0.29 -10.33 16.80
N HIS A 194 -0.64 -9.52 15.80
CA HIS A 194 -0.15 -8.14 15.71
C HIS A 194 -0.55 -7.30 16.93
N PHE A 195 -1.75 -7.53 17.48
CA PHE A 195 -2.22 -6.83 18.67
C PHE A 195 -1.38 -7.11 19.92
N LYS A 196 -0.71 -8.27 20.01
CA LYS A 196 0.26 -8.53 21.10
C LYS A 196 1.44 -7.56 21.04
N ASP A 197 1.90 -7.20 19.84
CA ASP A 197 2.98 -6.22 19.68
C ASP A 197 2.53 -4.81 20.11
N PHE A 198 1.27 -4.46 19.83
CA PHE A 198 0.64 -3.25 20.38
C PHE A 198 0.61 -3.25 21.92
N LEU A 199 0.17 -4.34 22.55
CA LEU A 199 0.10 -4.44 24.02
C LEU A 199 1.48 -4.34 24.67
N ARG A 200 2.50 -4.98 24.09
CA ARG A 200 3.89 -4.86 24.57
C ARG A 200 4.38 -3.41 24.49
N ALA A 201 4.07 -2.70 23.41
CA ALA A 201 4.43 -1.29 23.27
C ALA A 201 3.72 -0.40 24.29
N GLU A 202 2.45 -0.70 24.63
CA GLU A 202 1.72 -0.01 25.69
C GLU A 202 2.38 -0.21 27.07
N GLU A 203 2.71 -1.44 27.43
CA GLU A 203 3.37 -1.75 28.73
C GLU A 203 4.68 -0.98 28.90
N GLN A 204 5.49 -0.89 27.84
CA GLN A 204 6.77 -0.16 27.85
C GLN A 204 6.63 1.36 28.00
N THR A 205 5.46 1.93 27.74
CA THR A 205 5.25 3.38 27.87
C THR A 205 4.65 3.79 29.22
N VAL A 206 4.17 2.81 30.01
CA VAL A 206 3.56 3.03 31.32
C VAL A 206 4.57 2.83 32.46
N GLY A 207 5.65 2.08 32.21
CA GLY A 207 6.83 1.99 33.09
C GLY A 207 7.78 3.17 32.92
#